data_AF-A0A6G2QEL6-F1
#
_entry.id   AF-A0A6G2QEL6-F1
#
_cell.length_a   1.000
_cell.length_b   1.000
_cell.length_c   1.000
_cell.angle_alpha   90.00
_cell.angle_beta   90.00
_cell.angle_gamma   90.00
#
_symmetry.space_group_name_H-M   'P 1'
#
loop_
_entity.id
_entity.type
_entity.pdbx_description
1 polymer ?
#
loop_
_entity_poly.entity_id
_entity_poly.type
_entity_poly.pdbx_seq_one_letter_code
_entity_poly.pdbx_strand_id
1 'polypeptide(L)'
;HTPGGRFGAVAATAQDVPACGPREPRVLAGVLWKSEAGSWYLLAAGSDDVASVRATGGVEGSGRGRLLTVRAEKGARAYLEGTVENGRPISGLR
;
A
#
# COMPACT_ATOMS: atom_id res chain seq x y z
N HIS A 1 7.75 -10.70 15.47
CA HIS A 1 6.33 -10.32 15.29
C HIS A 1 6.17 -9.83 13.85
N THR A 2 5.33 -10.36 12.96
CA THR A 2 4.15 -11.26 13.10
C THR A 2 3.92 -12.03 11.80
N PRO A 3 3.67 -13.35 11.87
CA PRO A 3 2.36 -13.88 11.36
C PRO A 3 1.51 -14.56 12.46
N GLY A 4 0.18 -14.41 12.42
CA GLY A 4 -0.79 -14.99 13.39
C GLY A 4 -1.02 -14.21 14.71
N GLY A 5 -0.40 -13.05 14.90
CA GLY A 5 -0.57 -12.24 16.12
C GLY A 5 -1.89 -11.47 16.15
N ARG A 6 -2.48 -11.30 17.34
CA ARG A 6 -3.70 -10.51 17.57
C ARG A 6 -3.61 -9.03 17.14
N PHE A 7 -2.39 -8.52 16.95
CA PHE A 7 -2.13 -7.11 16.72
C PHE A 7 -1.76 -6.86 15.26
N GLY A 8 -2.51 -5.97 14.61
CA GLY A 8 -2.21 -5.48 13.27
C GLY A 8 -1.03 -4.49 13.25
N ALA A 9 -0.59 -4.13 12.05
CA ALA A 9 0.38 -3.06 11.83
C ALA A 9 -0.29 -1.86 11.17
N VAL A 10 0.05 -0.65 11.60
CA VAL A 10 -0.40 0.59 10.94
C VAL A 10 0.40 0.77 9.66
N ALA A 11 -0.29 0.81 8.52
CA ALA A 11 0.35 0.93 7.21
C ALA A 11 0.72 2.36 6.84
N ALA A 12 -0.14 3.30 7.23
CA ALA A 12 0.09 4.73 7.09
C ALA A 12 -0.79 5.45 8.11
N THR A 13 -0.37 6.65 8.49
CA THR A 13 -1.15 7.55 9.34
C THR A 13 -0.85 8.97 8.88
N ALA A 14 -1.87 9.81 8.85
CA ALA A 14 -1.75 11.21 8.48
C ALA A 14 -2.72 12.03 9.33
N GLN A 15 -2.36 13.28 9.60
CA GLN A 15 -3.18 14.23 10.35
C GLN A 15 -3.50 15.43 9.46
N ASP A 16 -4.66 16.04 9.66
CA ASP A 16 -5.12 17.22 8.93
C ASP A 16 -5.19 17.05 7.40
N VAL A 17 -5.44 15.82 6.93
CA VAL A 17 -5.63 15.48 5.51
C VAL A 17 -7.07 15.06 5.22
N PRO A 18 -7.57 15.26 3.98
CA PRO A 18 -8.94 14.88 3.62
C PRO A 18 -9.13 13.37 3.38
N ALA A 19 -8.04 12.63 3.17
CA ALA A 19 -8.04 11.19 2.87
C ALA A 19 -8.72 10.36 3.98
N CYS A 20 -9.36 9.24 3.60
CA CYS A 20 -10.22 8.44 4.49
C CYS A 20 -11.39 9.22 5.11
N GLY A 21 -11.75 10.38 4.53
CA GLY A 21 -12.80 11.26 5.05
C GLY A 21 -14.01 11.35 4.10
N PRO A 22 -15.07 12.04 4.51
CA PRO A 22 -16.27 12.21 3.69
C PRO A 22 -16.00 13.03 2.40
N ARG A 23 -14.96 13.88 2.40
CA ARG A 23 -14.57 14.68 1.23
C ARG A 23 -13.70 13.91 0.25
N GLU A 24 -12.83 13.05 0.78
CA GLU A 24 -11.90 12.26 -0.02
C GLU A 24 -11.81 10.84 0.60
N PRO A 25 -12.73 9.93 0.21
CA PRO A 25 -12.79 8.58 0.79
C PRO A 25 -11.67 7.66 0.25
N ARG A 26 -10.89 8.11 -0.74
CA ARG A 26 -9.81 7.31 -1.32
C ARG A 26 -8.57 7.34 -0.43
N VAL A 27 -7.96 6.17 -0.26
CA VAL A 27 -6.66 6.00 0.38
C VAL A 27 -5.90 4.90 -0.34
N LEU A 28 -4.57 5.01 -0.32
CA LEU A 28 -3.64 3.96 -0.73
C LEU A 28 -2.55 3.89 0.35
N ALA A 29 -2.25 2.70 0.84
CA ALA A 29 -1.21 2.50 1.84
C ALA A 29 -0.48 1.17 1.62
N GLY A 30 0.70 1.04 2.21
CA GLY A 30 1.43 -0.23 2.16
C GLY A 30 2.49 -0.36 3.23
N VAL A 31 2.86 -1.61 3.51
CA VAL A 31 3.84 -2.00 4.52
C VAL A 31 4.84 -2.98 3.95
N LEU A 32 6.06 -2.94 4.49
CA LEU A 32 6.94 -4.08 4.39
C LEU A 32 6.55 -5.13 5.43
N TRP A 33 6.32 -6.34 4.95
CA TRP A 33 5.98 -7.50 5.76
C TRP A 33 6.95 -8.65 5.47
N LYS A 34 7.33 -9.36 6.54
CA LYS A 34 8.16 -10.56 6.46
C LYS A 34 7.29 -11.79 6.63
N SER A 35 7.26 -12.64 5.62
CA SER A 35 6.60 -13.95 5.67
C SER A 35 7.24 -14.90 6.69
N GLU A 36 6.50 -15.95 7.08
CA GLU A 36 7.00 -17.02 7.96
C GLU A 36 8.26 -17.68 7.39
N ALA A 37 8.29 -17.90 6.07
CA ALA A 37 9.43 -18.44 5.33
C ALA A 37 10.62 -17.46 5.24
N GLY A 38 10.55 -16.30 5.90
CA GLY A 38 11.66 -15.36 6.01
C GLY A 38 11.80 -14.34 4.88
N SER A 39 10.98 -14.48 3.84
CA SER A 39 10.98 -13.61 2.66
C SER A 39 10.24 -12.31 2.92
N TRP A 40 10.79 -11.19 2.44
CA TRP A 40 10.19 -9.86 2.56
C TRP A 40 9.32 -9.50 1.36
N TYR A 41 8.22 -8.81 1.64
CA TYR A 41 7.26 -8.35 0.65
C TYR A 41 6.80 -6.94 0.97
N LEU A 42 6.53 -6.16 -0.07
CA LEU A 42 5.64 -5.02 0.01
C LEU A 42 4.21 -5.54 -0.14
N LEU A 43 3.35 -5.24 0.84
CA LEU A 43 1.90 -5.41 0.75
C LEU A 43 1.27 -4.02 0.67
N ALA A 44 0.51 -3.74 -0.39
CA ALA A 44 -0.20 -2.49 -0.56
C ALA A 44 -1.68 -2.72 -0.86
N ALA A 45 -2.51 -1.80 -0.36
CA ALA A 45 -3.96 -1.82 -0.51
C ALA A 45 -4.51 -0.40 -0.72
N GLY A 46 -5.43 -0.27 -1.66
CA GLY A 46 -6.19 0.95 -1.92
C GLY A 46 -7.69 0.79 -1.64
N SER A 47 -8.42 1.91 -1.65
CA SER A 47 -9.88 1.95 -1.59
C SER A 47 -10.54 1.20 -2.76
N ASP A 48 -11.86 0.96 -2.64
CA ASP A 48 -12.59 0.10 -3.56
C ASP A 48 -12.51 0.52 -5.04
N ASP A 49 -12.45 1.82 -5.31
CA ASP A 49 -12.39 2.42 -6.65
C ASP A 49 -10.97 2.44 -7.25
N VAL A 50 -9.95 1.87 -6.57
CA VAL A 50 -8.60 1.75 -7.12
C VAL A 50 -8.52 0.59 -8.13
N ALA A 51 -8.26 0.94 -9.38
CA ALA A 51 -8.20 0.04 -10.53
C ALA A 51 -6.80 -0.54 -10.80
N SER A 52 -5.73 0.12 -10.35
CA SER A 52 -4.37 -0.42 -10.39
C SER A 52 -3.48 0.20 -9.33
N VAL A 53 -2.44 -0.53 -8.93
CA VAL A 53 -1.41 -0.06 -7.99
C VAL A 53 -0.02 -0.31 -8.58
N ARG A 54 0.86 0.67 -8.42
CA ARG A 54 2.28 0.61 -8.79
C ARG A 54 3.14 0.96 -7.57
N ALA A 55 4.23 0.21 -7.43
CA ALA A 55 5.30 0.47 -6.50
C ALA A 55 6.58 0.82 -7.25
N THR A 56 7.29 1.84 -6.78
CA THR A 56 8.61 2.26 -7.30
C THR A 56 9.58 2.56 -6.15
N GLY A 57 10.85 2.82 -6.48
CA GLY A 57 11.91 3.08 -5.50
C GLY A 57 12.70 1.81 -5.18
N GLY A 58 12.81 1.46 -3.90
CA GLY A 58 13.48 0.23 -3.45
C GLY A 58 12.68 -1.05 -3.67
N VAL A 59 11.47 -0.94 -4.23
CA VAL A 59 10.63 -2.06 -4.68
C VAL A 59 9.99 -1.63 -6.00
N GLU A 60 10.04 -2.50 -7.01
CA GLU A 60 9.39 -2.23 -8.30
C GLU A 60 8.38 -3.32 -8.63
N GLY A 61 7.15 -2.90 -8.93
CA GLY A 61 6.09 -3.81 -9.35
C GLY A 61 4.80 -3.07 -9.61
N SER A 62 3.90 -3.72 -10.35
CA SER A 62 2.57 -3.19 -10.60
C SER A 62 1.55 -4.32 -10.67
N GLY A 63 0.29 -3.99 -10.40
CA GLY A 63 -0.81 -4.93 -10.40
C GLY A 63 -2.12 -4.24 -10.77
N ARG A 64 -3.01 -5.00 -11.40
CA ARG A 64 -4.41 -4.59 -11.60
C ARG A 64 -5.20 -4.81 -10.32
N GLY A 65 -6.22 -3.98 -10.12
CA GLY A 65 -7.02 -3.91 -8.91
C GLY A 65 -6.36 -3.11 -7.79
N ARG A 66 -7.01 -3.14 -6.62
CA ARG A 66 -6.63 -2.35 -5.44
C ARG A 66 -5.57 -2.98 -4.53
N LEU A 67 -5.07 -4.17 -4.86
CA LEU A 67 -4.11 -4.91 -4.04
C LEU A 67 -2.82 -5.15 -4.82
N LEU A 68 -1.70 -5.05 -4.12
CA LEU A 68 -0.39 -5.34 -4.69
C LEU A 68 0.47 -6.08 -3.67
N THR A 69 1.10 -7.16 -4.11
CA THR A 69 2.12 -7.90 -3.34
C THR A 69 3.36 -8.05 -4.21
N VAL A 70 4.49 -7.51 -3.77
CA VAL A 70 5.75 -7.54 -4.52
C VAL A 70 6.87 -8.02 -3.61
N ARG A 71 7.76 -8.86 -4.14
CA ARG A 71 8.98 -9.25 -3.42
C ARG A 71 9.82 -8.01 -3.13
N ALA A 72 10.33 -7.90 -1.92
CA ALA A 72 11.12 -6.76 -1.48
C ALA A 72 12.39 -7.22 -0.76
N GLU A 73 13.33 -6.29 -0.63
CA GLU A 73 14.45 -6.43 0.30
C GLU A 73 14.07 -5.92 1.69
N LYS A 74 14.79 -6.41 2.70
CA LYS A 74 14.62 -5.92 4.07
C LYS A 74 14.92 -4.41 4.13
N GLY A 75 13.97 -3.62 4.61
CA GLY A 75 14.16 -2.17 4.79
C GLY A 75 14.03 -1.35 3.50
N ALA A 76 13.59 -1.96 2.40
CA ALA A 76 13.29 -1.24 1.17
C ALA A 76 12.26 -0.12 1.40
N ARG A 77 12.45 1.00 0.71
CA ARG A 77 11.50 2.13 0.73
C ARG A 77 10.74 2.14 -0.59
N ALA A 78 9.42 2.02 -0.51
CA ALA A 78 8.55 2.03 -1.67
C ALA A 78 7.80 3.37 -1.77
N TYR A 79 7.64 3.85 -2.99
CA TYR A 79 6.67 4.87 -3.34
C TYR A 79 5.47 4.18 -3.98
N LEU A 80 4.27 4.53 -3.53
CA LEU A 80 3.03 3.95 -4.04
C LEU A 80 2.26 4.98 -4.87
N GLU A 81 1.79 4.53 -6.02
CA GLU A 81 0.84 5.24 -6.88
C GLU A 81 -0.30 4.29 -7.21
N GLY A 82 -1.53 4.78 -7.14
CA GLY A 82 -2.73 4.08 -7.58
C GLY A 82 -3.39 4.83 -8.71
N THR A 83 -4.16 4.13 -9.52
CA THR A 83 -5.06 4.75 -10.51
C THR A 83 -6.47 4.31 -10.17
N VAL A 84 -7.40 5.25 -10.03
CA VAL A 84 -8.81 4.92 -9.79
C VAL A 84 -9.55 4.65 -11.10
N GLU A 85 -10.76 4.11 -11.02
CA GLU A 85 -11.58 3.70 -12.19
C GLU A 85 -11.76 4.79 -13.25
N ASN A 86 -11.79 6.07 -12.85
CA ASN A 86 -11.87 7.20 -13.78
C ASN A 86 -10.53 7.64 -14.39
N GLY A 87 -9.45 6.87 -14.15
CA GLY A 87 -8.11 7.14 -14.67
C GLY A 87 -7.28 8.13 -13.84
N ARG A 88 -7.85 8.74 -12.79
CA ARG A 88 -7.11 9.71 -11.96
C ARG A 88 -6.06 9.00 -11.08
N PRO A 89 -4.83 9.52 -10.99
CA PRO A 89 -3.84 8.98 -10.07
C PRO A 89 -4.11 9.41 -8.62
N ILE A 90 -3.72 8.55 -7.68
CA ILE A 90 -3.66 8.84 -6.24
C ILE A 90 -2.31 8.38 -5.69
N SER A 91 -1.78 9.11 -4.71
CA SER A 91 -0.52 8.75 -4.06
C SER A 91 -0.75 7.96 -2.78
N GLY A 92 0.24 7.16 -2.38
CA GLY A 92 0.26 6.54 -1.07
C GLY A 92 0.22 7.57 0.07
N LEU A 93 -0.56 7.28 1.10
CA LEU A 93 -0.66 8.08 2.32
C LEU A 93 0.70 8.13 3.04
N ARG A 94 1.06 9.29 3.60
CA ARG A 94 2.32 9.57 4.29
C ARG A 94 2.09 10.23 5.63
#